data_AF-C5LV45-F1
#
_entry.id   AF-C5LV45-F1
#
_cell.length_a   1.000
_cell.length_b   1.000
_cell.length_c   1.000
_cell.angle_alpha   90.00
_cell.angle_beta   90.00
_cell.angle_gamma   90.00
#
_symmetry.space_group_name_H-M   'P 1'
#
loop_
_entity.id
_entity.type
_entity.pdbx_description
1 polymer ?
#
loop_
_entity_poly.entity_id
_entity_poly.type
_entity_poly.pdbx_seq_one_letter_code
_entity_poly.pdbx_strand_id
1 'polypeptide(L)'
;MKERRKLETKVQEKTKELQRWTKALVDPAEFLRDESKYGSWDDAGLPLTFADGSEISKKARKQAIKEMDKHVKDHNEVETRGGESYVQSVEKELHGIQEQLQQVTASSSDED
;
A
#
# COMPACT_ATOMS: atom_id res chain seq x y z
N MET A 1 -10.50 24.64 -14.18
CA MET A 1 -10.93 23.22 -14.23
C MET A 1 -9.87 22.21 -14.70
N LYS A 2 -9.17 22.41 -15.84
CA LYS A 2 -8.23 21.39 -16.39
C LYS A 2 -7.02 21.11 -15.47
N GLU A 3 -6.52 22.12 -14.79
CA GLU A 3 -5.39 22.01 -13.87
C GLU A 3 -5.75 21.26 -12.57
N ARG A 4 -6.88 21.63 -11.94
CA ARG A 4 -7.44 20.89 -10.80
C ARG A 4 -7.57 19.40 -11.09
N ARG A 5 -8.21 19.01 -12.21
CA ARG A 5 -8.37 17.59 -12.57
C ARG A 5 -7.04 16.85 -12.73
N LYS A 6 -6.01 17.51 -13.30
CA LYS A 6 -4.66 16.92 -13.39
C LYS A 6 -4.05 16.67 -12.03
N LEU A 7 -4.19 17.62 -11.11
CA LEU A 7 -3.69 17.49 -9.73
C LEU A 7 -4.44 16.39 -8.97
N GLU A 8 -5.76 16.30 -9.12
CA GLU A 8 -6.56 15.22 -8.54
C GLU A 8 -6.10 13.84 -9.02
N THR A 9 -5.83 13.68 -10.33
CA THR A 9 -5.27 12.42 -10.86
C THR A 9 -3.91 12.11 -10.26
N LYS A 10 -3.01 13.11 -10.17
CA LYS A 10 -1.69 12.92 -9.54
C LYS A 10 -1.79 12.53 -8.06
N VAL A 11 -2.70 13.13 -7.30
CA VAL A 11 -2.97 12.75 -5.90
C VAL A 11 -3.41 11.29 -5.83
N GLN A 12 -4.29 10.84 -6.71
CA GLN A 12 -4.76 9.45 -6.73
C GLN A 12 -3.63 8.47 -7.07
N GLU A 13 -2.79 8.80 -8.06
CA GLU A 13 -1.63 7.98 -8.44
C GLU A 13 -0.61 7.91 -7.31
N LYS A 14 -0.24 9.05 -6.72
CA LYS A 14 0.73 9.12 -5.61
C LYS A 14 0.20 8.50 -4.32
N THR A 15 -1.10 8.61 -4.04
CA THR A 15 -1.73 7.89 -2.92
C THR A 15 -1.62 6.38 -3.09
N LYS A 16 -1.90 5.86 -4.29
CA LYS A 16 -1.76 4.42 -4.58
C LYS A 16 -0.30 3.96 -4.48
N GLU A 17 0.63 4.80 -4.96
CA GLU A 17 2.06 4.57 -4.84
C GLU A 17 2.49 4.49 -3.37
N LEU A 18 2.11 5.49 -2.56
CA LEU A 18 2.38 5.53 -1.13
C LEU A 18 1.82 4.28 -0.45
N GLN A 19 0.55 3.95 -0.66
CA GLN A 19 -0.07 2.75 -0.08
C GLN A 19 0.66 1.45 -0.45
N ARG A 20 1.17 1.32 -1.68
CA ARG A 20 1.98 0.16 -2.08
C ARG A 20 3.28 0.11 -1.27
N TRP A 21 4.03 1.21 -1.23
CA TRP A 21 5.34 1.21 -0.59
C TRP A 21 5.27 1.18 0.94
N THR A 22 4.27 1.84 1.55
CA THR A 22 4.01 1.72 2.99
C THR A 22 3.70 0.27 3.36
N LYS A 23 2.89 -0.44 2.57
CA LYS A 23 2.68 -1.88 2.78
C LYS A 23 3.99 -2.63 2.65
N ALA A 24 4.76 -2.35 1.61
CA ALA A 24 6.04 -3.00 1.34
C ALA A 24 7.07 -2.84 2.47
N LEU A 25 6.94 -1.87 3.38
CA LEU A 25 7.82 -1.76 4.56
C LEU A 25 7.59 -2.87 5.60
N VAL A 26 6.44 -3.53 5.57
CA VAL A 26 6.16 -4.65 6.49
C VAL A 26 7.08 -5.81 6.15
N ASP A 27 7.71 -6.42 7.16
CA ASP A 27 8.53 -7.62 6.98
C ASP A 27 7.71 -8.72 6.28
N PRO A 28 8.22 -9.38 5.23
CA PRO A 28 7.51 -10.46 4.57
C PRO A 28 7.02 -11.56 5.53
N ALA A 29 7.76 -11.91 6.57
CA ALA A 29 7.35 -12.91 7.55
C ALA A 29 6.10 -12.50 8.35
N GLU A 30 5.85 -11.19 8.47
CA GLU A 30 4.71 -10.61 9.21
C GLU A 30 3.55 -10.22 8.29
N PHE A 31 3.80 -10.09 6.98
CA PHE A 31 2.82 -9.58 6.02
C PHE A 31 1.51 -10.38 5.97
N LEU A 32 1.57 -11.71 6.11
CA LEU A 32 0.38 -12.58 6.16
C LEU A 32 -0.02 -12.98 7.58
N ARG A 33 0.66 -12.48 8.62
CA ARG A 33 0.32 -12.72 10.04
C ARG A 33 -0.78 -11.78 10.53
N ASP A 34 -1.83 -11.65 9.72
CA ASP A 34 -3.02 -10.90 10.07
C ASP A 34 -3.98 -11.78 10.89
N GLU A 35 -3.93 -11.67 12.20
CA GLU A 35 -4.78 -12.41 13.14
C GLU A 35 -6.28 -12.10 12.97
N SER A 36 -6.63 -10.96 12.35
CA SER A 36 -8.04 -10.66 12.04
C SER A 36 -8.60 -11.52 10.91
N LYS A 37 -7.71 -12.09 10.08
CA LYS A 37 -8.05 -12.84 8.87
C LYS A 37 -7.69 -14.31 8.96
N TYR A 38 -6.58 -14.64 9.62
CA TYR A 38 -6.01 -15.98 9.71
C TYR A 38 -5.84 -16.39 11.17
N GLY A 39 -6.00 -17.69 11.45
CA GLY A 39 -5.94 -18.23 12.81
C GLY A 39 -4.70 -19.07 13.11
N SER A 40 -4.02 -19.58 12.07
CA SER A 40 -2.80 -20.38 12.21
C SER A 40 -1.96 -20.29 10.95
N TRP A 41 -0.67 -20.56 11.07
CA TRP A 41 0.32 -20.46 9.99
C TRP A 41 1.27 -21.65 10.01
N ASP A 42 1.86 -21.96 8.85
CA ASP A 42 2.96 -22.91 8.73
C ASP A 42 4.32 -22.26 9.06
N ASP A 43 5.39 -23.07 9.04
CA ASP A 43 6.76 -22.62 9.33
C ASP A 43 7.26 -21.54 8.37
N ALA A 44 6.65 -21.41 7.19
CA ALA A 44 6.96 -20.38 6.20
C ALA A 44 6.11 -19.11 6.37
N GLY A 45 5.28 -19.02 7.41
CA GLY A 45 4.39 -17.88 7.65
C GLY A 45 3.18 -17.84 6.71
N LEU A 46 2.84 -18.94 6.02
CA LEU A 46 1.65 -19.02 5.20
C LEU A 46 0.46 -19.47 6.05
N PRO A 47 -0.72 -18.87 5.88
CA PRO A 47 -1.89 -19.24 6.66
C PRO A 47 -2.32 -20.68 6.40
N LEU A 48 -2.80 -21.35 7.45
CA LEU A 48 -3.38 -22.69 7.42
C LEU A 48 -4.89 -22.66 7.70
N THR A 49 -5.33 -21.77 8.58
CA THR A 49 -6.75 -21.55 8.89
C THR A 49 -7.13 -20.07 8.78
N PHE A 50 -8.40 -19.80 8.50
CA PHE A 50 -8.98 -18.48 8.70
C PHE A 50 -9.14 -18.17 10.21
N ALA A 51 -9.43 -16.92 10.53
CA ALA A 51 -9.62 -16.46 11.91
C ALA A 51 -10.78 -17.18 12.65
N ASP A 52 -11.76 -17.71 11.91
CA ASP A 52 -12.86 -18.51 12.46
C ASP A 52 -12.48 -19.98 12.74
N GLY A 53 -11.22 -20.36 12.50
CA GLY A 53 -10.71 -21.72 12.66
C GLY A 53 -10.97 -22.65 11.48
N SER A 54 -11.65 -22.19 10.42
CA SER A 54 -11.86 -23.01 9.22
C SER A 54 -10.58 -23.14 8.39
N GLU A 55 -10.36 -24.31 7.79
CA GLU A 55 -9.18 -24.55 6.95
C GLU A 55 -9.20 -23.71 5.68
N ILE A 56 -8.05 -23.14 5.31
CA ILE A 56 -7.97 -22.43 4.04
C ILE A 56 -8.02 -23.42 2.87
N SER A 57 -8.81 -23.09 1.84
CA SER A 57 -8.85 -23.91 0.63
C SER A 57 -7.50 -23.92 -0.11
N LYS A 58 -7.23 -24.95 -0.91
CA LYS A 58 -6.04 -25.00 -1.79
C LYS A 58 -5.91 -23.77 -2.69
N LYS A 59 -7.04 -23.21 -3.15
CA LYS A 59 -7.09 -21.98 -3.94
C LYS A 59 -6.65 -20.76 -3.12
N ALA A 60 -7.17 -20.63 -1.90
CA ALA A 60 -6.79 -19.57 -0.98
C ALA A 60 -5.30 -19.67 -0.60
N ARG A 61 -4.79 -20.87 -0.33
CA ARG A 61 -3.36 -21.08 -0.04
C ARG A 61 -2.46 -20.67 -1.21
N LYS A 62 -2.83 -21.04 -2.43
CA LYS A 62 -2.10 -20.60 -3.63
C LYS A 62 -2.14 -19.08 -3.81
N GLN A 63 -3.23 -18.42 -3.44
CA GLN A 63 -3.34 -16.98 -3.49
C GLN A 63 -2.44 -16.31 -2.43
N ALA A 64 -2.42 -16.83 -1.20
CA ALA A 64 -1.55 -16.38 -0.13
C ALA A 64 -0.07 -16.47 -0.53
N ILE A 65 0.37 -17.60 -1.12
CA ILE A 65 1.74 -17.75 -1.64
C ILE A 65 2.08 -16.66 -2.67
N LYS A 66 1.19 -16.41 -3.64
CA LYS A 66 1.42 -15.36 -4.65
C LYS A 66 1.46 -13.96 -4.05
N GLU A 67 0.64 -13.72 -3.02
CA GLU A 67 0.60 -12.45 -2.30
C GLU A 67 1.92 -12.22 -1.56
N MET A 68 2.41 -13.25 -0.86
CA MET A 68 3.71 -13.26 -0.20
C MET A 68 4.85 -13.05 -1.20
N ASP A 69 4.89 -13.80 -2.30
CA ASP A 69 5.93 -13.66 -3.34
C ASP A 69 5.97 -12.26 -3.94
N LYS A 70 4.80 -11.63 -4.12
CA LYS A 70 4.71 -10.25 -4.59
C LYS A 70 5.20 -9.29 -3.52
N HIS A 71 4.79 -9.49 -2.28
CA HIS A 71 5.19 -8.65 -1.16
C HIS A 71 6.69 -8.70 -0.90
N VAL A 72 7.33 -9.88 -0.97
CA VAL A 72 8.79 -10.02 -0.90
C VAL A 72 9.48 -9.19 -1.97
N LYS A 73 8.97 -9.18 -3.21
CA LYS A 73 9.53 -8.36 -4.29
C LYS A 73 9.36 -6.87 -4.02
N ASP A 74 8.18 -6.45 -3.61
CA ASP A 74 7.89 -5.05 -3.30
C ASP A 74 8.72 -4.58 -2.08
N HIS A 75 8.90 -5.43 -1.07
CA HIS A 75 9.74 -5.19 0.12
C HIS A 75 11.21 -5.02 -0.27
N ASN A 76 11.77 -5.97 -1.03
CA ASN A 76 13.14 -5.86 -1.52
C ASN A 76 13.32 -4.60 -2.40
N GLU A 77 12.33 -4.29 -3.24
CA GLU A 77 12.36 -3.08 -4.06
C GLU A 77 12.35 -1.81 -3.21
N VAL A 78 11.49 -1.70 -2.19
CA VAL A 78 11.46 -0.52 -1.32
C VAL A 78 12.76 -0.38 -0.51
N GLU A 79 13.29 -1.48 0.01
CA GLU A 79 14.59 -1.51 0.71
C GLU A 79 15.72 -1.00 -0.19
N THR A 80 15.79 -1.47 -1.44
CA THR A 80 16.80 -0.98 -2.40
C THR A 80 16.64 0.49 -2.78
N ARG A 81 15.42 1.03 -2.67
CA ARG A 81 15.11 2.44 -2.93
C ARG A 81 15.38 3.34 -1.72
N GLY A 82 15.71 2.78 -0.55
CA GLY A 82 15.99 3.51 0.69
C GLY A 82 15.02 3.20 1.84
N GLY A 83 14.19 2.16 1.71
CA GLY A 83 13.25 1.72 2.73
C GLY A 83 12.29 2.82 3.16
N GLU A 84 12.21 3.04 4.47
CA GLU A 84 11.33 4.07 5.07
C GLU A 84 11.61 5.47 4.52
N SER A 85 12.88 5.83 4.27
CA SER A 85 13.23 7.16 3.76
C SER A 85 12.66 7.43 2.35
N TYR A 86 12.57 6.38 1.52
CA TYR A 86 11.92 6.48 0.23
C TYR A 86 10.42 6.70 0.37
N VAL A 87 9.77 5.96 1.27
CA VAL A 87 8.33 6.11 1.53
C VAL A 87 8.00 7.52 2.04
N GLN A 88 8.80 8.05 2.95
CA GLN A 88 8.67 9.43 3.43
C GLN A 88 8.84 10.46 2.29
N SER A 89 9.72 10.18 1.31
CA SER A 89 9.86 11.06 0.14
C SER A 89 8.60 11.07 -0.73
N VAL A 90 7.99 9.90 -0.95
CA VAL A 90 6.72 9.76 -1.70
C VAL A 90 5.58 10.45 -0.95
N GLU A 91 5.52 10.31 0.37
CA GLU A 91 4.54 11.00 1.22
C GLU A 91 4.69 12.52 1.13
N LYS A 92 5.91 13.04 1.16
CA LYS A 92 6.19 14.47 1.00
C LYS A 92 5.78 14.98 -0.37
N GLU A 93 6.05 14.22 -1.44
CA GLU A 93 5.58 14.55 -2.78
C GLU A 93 4.06 14.60 -2.86
N LEU A 94 3.37 13.60 -2.28
CA LEU A 94 1.90 13.57 -2.22
C LEU A 94 1.35 14.80 -1.49
N HIS A 95 1.93 15.15 -0.34
CA HIS A 95 1.54 16.33 0.43
C HIS A 95 1.69 17.62 -0.39
N GLY A 96 2.81 17.79 -1.09
CA GLY A 96 3.01 18.96 -1.96
C GLY A 96 1.98 19.06 -3.09
N ILE A 97 1.57 17.94 -3.68
CA ILE A 97 0.53 17.93 -4.73
C ILE A 97 -0.85 18.25 -4.11
N GLN A 98 -1.13 17.77 -2.89
CA GLN A 98 -2.36 18.08 -2.16
C GLN A 98 -2.45 19.57 -1.82
N GLU A 99 -1.35 20.19 -1.37
CA GLU A 99 -1.28 21.64 -1.14
C GLU A 99 -1.55 22.44 -2.42
N GLN A 100 -0.94 22.05 -3.55
CA GLN A 100 -1.21 22.68 -4.84
C GLN A 100 -2.68 22.54 -5.24
N LEU A 101 -3.27 21.36 -5.05
CA LEU A 101 -4.69 21.12 -5.33
C LEU A 101 -5.58 22.01 -4.45
N GLN A 102 -5.24 22.17 -3.18
CA GLN A 102 -5.96 23.03 -2.25
C GLN A 102 -5.88 24.50 -2.68
N GLN A 103 -4.69 25.00 -3.05
CA GLN A 103 -4.51 26.38 -3.54
C GLN A 103 -5.33 26.63 -4.81
N VAL A 104 -5.26 25.73 -5.80
CA VAL A 104 -6.03 25.85 -7.04
C VAL A 104 -7.53 25.77 -6.80
N THR A 105 -7.96 25.01 -5.79
CA THR A 105 -9.38 24.92 -5.42
C THR A 105 -9.85 26.19 -4.71
N ALA A 106 -9.05 26.73 -3.79
CA ALA A 106 -9.35 27.96 -3.06
C ALA A 106 -9.42 29.17 -4.00
N SER A 107 -8.42 29.36 -4.87
CA SER A 107 -8.40 30.48 -5.84
C SER A 107 -9.49 30.39 -6.90
N SER A 108 -10.08 29.20 -7.12
CA SER A 108 -11.23 29.02 -8.02
C SER A 108 -12.57 29.34 -7.34
N SER A 109 -12.61 29.55 -6.02
CA SER A 109 -13.82 29.89 -5.26
C SER A 109 -13.97 31.40 -5.01
N ASP A 110 -12.93 32.20 -5.28
CA ASP A 110 -12.95 33.67 -5.15
C ASP A 110 -13.38 34.41 -6.43
N GLU A 111 -13.65 33.71 -7.54
CA GLU A 111 -14.06 34.30 -8.84
C GLU A 111 -15.53 34.06 -9.25
N ASP A 112 -16.37 33.47 -8.39
CA ASP A 112 -17.83 33.30 -8.57
C ASP A 112 -18.61 34.09 -7.51
#